data_AF-A0A3Q9IR89-F1
#
_entry.id   AF-A0A3Q9IR89-F1
#
_cell.length_a   1.000
_cell.length_b   1.000
_cell.length_c   1.000
_cell.angle_alpha   90.00
_cell.angle_beta   90.00
_cell.angle_gamma   90.00
#
_symmetry.space_group_name_H-M   'P 1'
#
loop_
_entity.id
_entity.type
_entity.pdbx_description
1 polymer ?
#
loop_
_entity_poly.entity_id
_entity_poly.type
_entity_poly.pdbx_seq_one_letter_code
_entity_poly.pdbx_strand_id
1 'polypeptide(L)'
;MILLSTLLYGGCKDVKVGYLFTHNAKYNPDSVVFKANLDDANNDDVHRKKFEIPWQSHSLEGVQGTNPINYSIERIDSDHNSPEILKQFSAVQKGIVELPWNHTVPQGKYAISLRISNEGYSVVLDSMIMVIIE
;
A
#
# COMPACT_ATOMS: atom_id res chain seq x y z
N MET A 1 -35.11 22.15 -52.49
CA MET A 1 -35.26 20.98 -51.60
C MET A 1 -34.01 20.93 -50.74
N ILE A 2 -34.21 21.25 -49.46
CA ILE A 2 -33.18 21.30 -48.40
C ILE A 2 -32.69 19.88 -48.11
N LEU A 3 -31.40 19.68 -47.83
CA LEU A 3 -30.87 18.80 -46.75
C LEU A 3 -29.34 18.94 -46.68
N LEU A 4 -28.84 19.80 -45.79
CA LEU A 4 -28.16 19.42 -44.55
C LEU A 4 -26.98 18.44 -44.74
N SER A 5 -25.78 18.98 -44.97
CA SER A 5 -24.52 18.25 -44.76
C SER A 5 -23.98 18.63 -43.38
N THR A 6 -24.53 18.01 -42.34
CA THR A 6 -24.00 18.08 -40.98
C THR A 6 -22.67 17.33 -40.93
N LEU A 7 -21.56 18.08 -40.93
CA LEU A 7 -20.25 17.56 -40.51
C LEU A 7 -20.35 17.15 -39.05
N LEU A 8 -20.54 15.85 -38.81
CA LEU A 8 -20.35 15.23 -37.50
C LEU A 8 -18.84 15.23 -37.21
N TYR A 9 -18.35 16.26 -36.51
CA TYR A 9 -17.09 16.18 -35.77
C TYR A 9 -17.31 15.29 -34.54
N GLY A 10 -17.35 13.98 -34.78
CA GLY A 10 -17.34 12.98 -33.73
C GLY A 10 -15.91 12.75 -33.22
N GLY A 11 -15.67 13.14 -31.97
CA GLY A 11 -14.64 12.52 -31.15
C GLY A 11 -13.55 13.49 -30.67
N CYS A 12 -13.78 14.18 -29.56
CA CYS A 12 -12.69 14.34 -28.59
C CYS A 12 -12.26 12.92 -28.21
N LYS A 13 -11.14 12.45 -28.73
CA LYS A 13 -10.48 11.28 -28.17
C LYS A 13 -10.03 11.71 -26.79
N ASP A 14 -10.68 11.18 -25.77
CA ASP A 14 -10.30 11.38 -24.38
C ASP A 14 -8.88 10.82 -24.21
N VAL A 15 -7.87 11.69 -24.31
CA VAL A 15 -6.48 11.30 -24.13
C VAL A 15 -6.30 11.15 -22.63
N LYS A 16 -6.18 9.90 -22.18
CA LYS A 16 -5.96 9.57 -20.79
C LYS A 16 -4.75 10.33 -20.26
N VAL A 17 -5.00 11.29 -19.36
CA VAL A 17 -3.97 12.13 -18.76
C VAL A 17 -3.10 11.28 -17.84
N GLY A 18 -1.79 11.50 -17.90
CA GLY A 18 -0.82 10.90 -16.98
C GLY A 18 -0.35 9.49 -17.34
N TYR A 19 0.48 8.92 -16.46
CA TYR A 19 1.04 7.58 -16.60
C TYR A 19 1.29 6.95 -15.23
N LEU A 20 1.40 5.62 -15.19
CA LEU A 20 1.82 4.86 -14.03
C LEU A 20 2.68 3.67 -14.47
N PHE A 21 3.92 3.63 -14.01
CA PHE A 21 4.88 2.56 -14.24
C PHE A 21 5.29 1.93 -12.90
N THR A 22 5.06 0.62 -12.79
CA THR A 22 5.32 -0.18 -11.58
C THR A 22 6.19 -1.40 -11.85
N HIS A 23 6.79 -1.51 -13.05
CA HIS A 23 7.55 -2.69 -13.47
C HIS A 23 8.78 -2.98 -12.61
N ASN A 24 9.40 -1.94 -12.04
CA ASN A 24 10.53 -2.05 -11.12
C ASN A 24 10.10 -1.88 -9.66
N ALA A 25 8.79 -1.91 -9.37
CA ALA A 25 8.30 -1.72 -8.02
C ALA A 25 8.83 -2.84 -7.12
N LYS A 26 9.49 -2.49 -6.02
CA LYS A 26 10.02 -3.47 -5.06
C LYS A 26 10.26 -2.84 -3.70
N TYR A 27 10.19 -3.66 -2.66
CA TYR A 27 10.74 -3.34 -1.35
C TYR A 27 12.18 -3.83 -1.26
N ASN A 28 13.01 -3.09 -0.52
CA ASN A 28 14.39 -3.49 -0.25
C ASN A 28 14.77 -3.06 1.18
N PRO A 29 14.84 -4.00 2.15
CA PRO A 29 14.51 -5.42 2.05
C PRO A 29 13.03 -5.69 1.73
N ASP A 30 12.73 -6.88 1.21
CA ASP A 30 11.38 -7.38 0.89
C ASP A 30 10.61 -7.92 2.10
N SER A 31 11.18 -7.77 3.30
CA SER A 31 10.58 -8.18 4.56
C SER A 31 10.91 -7.21 5.69
N VAL A 32 10.04 -7.17 6.70
CA VAL A 32 10.22 -6.38 7.91
C VAL A 32 9.67 -7.13 9.12
N VAL A 33 10.28 -6.91 10.28
CA VAL A 33 9.90 -7.54 11.55
C VAL A 33 9.26 -6.52 12.48
N PHE A 34 8.04 -6.79 12.95
CA PHE A 34 7.32 -6.00 13.94
C PHE A 34 7.06 -6.86 15.19
N LYS A 35 7.11 -6.26 16.38
CA LYS A 35 6.84 -7.00 17.62
C LYS A 35 5.35 -7.07 17.93
N ALA A 36 4.85 -8.27 18.24
CA ALA A 36 3.54 -8.51 18.83
C ALA A 36 3.40 -7.90 20.22
N ASN A 37 4.47 -7.97 21.02
CA ASN A 37 4.47 -7.53 22.41
C ASN A 37 5.67 -6.62 22.68
N LEU A 38 5.40 -5.46 23.29
CA LEU A 38 6.42 -4.52 23.73
C LEU A 38 6.90 -4.88 25.14
N ASP A 39 8.20 -4.84 25.37
CA ASP A 39 8.82 -5.09 26.67
C ASP A 39 9.05 -3.79 27.44
N ASP A 40 8.38 -3.62 28.58
CA ASP A 40 8.53 -2.42 29.42
C ASP A 40 9.94 -2.31 30.06
N ALA A 41 10.77 -3.36 30.03
CA ALA A 41 12.18 -3.31 30.41
C ALA A 41 13.10 -2.84 29.27
N ASN A 42 12.61 -2.79 28.03
CA ASN A 42 13.35 -2.33 26.86
C ASN A 42 13.10 -0.82 26.61
N ASN A 43 14.18 -0.03 26.59
CA ASN A 43 14.07 1.43 26.44
C ASN A 43 13.42 1.87 25.12
N ASP A 44 13.66 1.13 24.03
CA ASP A 44 13.10 1.46 22.70
C ASP A 44 11.60 1.17 22.65
N ASP A 45 11.17 0.08 23.28
CA ASP A 45 9.76 -0.31 23.38
C ASP A 45 8.98 0.68 24.28
N VAL A 46 9.58 1.09 25.41
CA VAL A 46 9.02 2.15 26.28
C VAL A 46 8.93 3.47 25.53
N HIS A 47 9.96 3.86 24.77
CA HIS A 47 9.95 5.06 23.96
C HIS A 47 8.82 5.01 22.92
N ARG A 48 8.69 3.90 22.20
CA ARG A 48 7.63 3.66 21.22
C ARG A 48 6.24 3.80 21.81
N LYS A 49 5.99 3.16 22.94
CA LYS A 49 4.72 3.23 23.67
C LYS A 49 4.42 4.65 24.15
N LYS A 50 5.42 5.35 24.68
CA LYS A 50 5.29 6.74 25.16
C LYS A 50 4.94 7.74 24.05
N PHE A 51 5.48 7.54 22.86
CA PHE A 51 5.28 8.43 21.71
C PHE A 51 4.31 7.85 20.67
N GLU A 52 3.67 6.73 20.99
CA GLU A 52 2.70 6.02 20.14
C GLU A 52 3.21 5.75 18.71
N ILE A 53 4.50 5.42 18.58
CA ILE A 53 5.17 5.31 17.28
C ILE A 53 4.73 4.01 16.59
N PRO A 54 4.06 4.07 15.42
CA PRO A 54 3.64 2.87 14.71
C PRO A 54 4.86 2.09 14.20
N TRP A 55 4.67 0.80 13.98
CA TRP A 55 5.58 0.00 13.18
C TRP A 55 5.48 0.42 11.71
N GLN A 56 6.62 0.53 11.04
CA GLN A 56 6.70 0.96 9.64
C GLN A 56 7.68 0.09 8.87
N SER A 57 7.31 -0.24 7.64
CA SER A 57 8.20 -0.84 6.64
C SER A 57 9.06 0.20 5.92
N HIS A 58 9.95 -0.27 5.04
CA HIS A 58 10.66 0.60 4.09
C HIS A 58 9.70 1.16 3.04
N SER A 59 10.08 2.23 2.34
CA SER A 59 9.30 2.74 1.23
C SER A 59 9.35 1.81 0.03
N LEU A 60 8.24 1.68 -0.69
CA LEU A 60 8.22 1.01 -1.98
C LEU A 60 9.01 1.83 -3.01
N GLU A 61 10.03 1.22 -3.60
CA GLU A 61 10.87 1.84 -4.62
C GLU A 61 10.36 1.50 -6.02
N GLY A 62 10.82 2.22 -7.06
CA GLY A 62 10.60 1.84 -8.45
C GLY A 62 9.20 2.16 -9.02
N VAL A 63 8.36 2.88 -8.28
CA VAL A 63 7.09 3.42 -8.77
C VAL A 63 7.29 4.80 -9.39
N GLN A 64 6.83 4.99 -10.62
CA GLN A 64 6.88 6.26 -11.34
C GLN A 64 5.51 6.57 -11.91
N GLY A 65 5.04 7.80 -11.75
CA GLY A 65 3.73 8.20 -12.26
C GLY A 65 3.43 9.66 -12.07
N THR A 66 2.32 10.10 -12.66
CA THR A 66 1.77 11.43 -12.46
C THR A 66 1.16 11.53 -11.06
N ASN A 67 1.52 12.57 -10.30
CA ASN A 67 0.96 12.83 -8.98
C ASN A 67 -0.50 13.31 -9.08
N PRO A 68 -1.35 13.00 -8.07
CA PRO A 68 -1.04 12.22 -6.88
C PRO A 68 -1.08 10.70 -7.15
N ILE A 69 -0.10 9.97 -6.58
CA ILE A 69 -0.09 8.51 -6.56
C ILE A 69 -0.59 8.02 -5.20
N ASN A 70 -1.62 7.18 -5.22
CA ASN A 70 -2.22 6.57 -4.04
C ASN A 70 -1.72 5.15 -3.85
N TYR A 71 -1.52 4.77 -2.59
CA TYR A 71 -1.13 3.44 -2.16
C TYR A 71 -2.18 2.94 -1.18
N SER A 72 -2.59 1.68 -1.33
CA SER A 72 -3.57 1.04 -0.45
C SER A 72 -3.28 -0.45 -0.36
N ILE A 73 -3.65 -1.05 0.77
CA ILE A 73 -3.59 -2.50 0.92
C ILE A 73 -4.75 -3.10 0.15
N GLU A 74 -4.44 -3.99 -0.79
CA GLU A 74 -5.44 -4.74 -1.55
C GLU A 74 -5.81 -6.02 -0.82
N ARG A 75 -4.80 -6.75 -0.34
CA ARG A 75 -4.97 -8.07 0.27
C ARG A 75 -3.81 -8.36 1.21
N ILE A 76 -4.11 -9.12 2.27
CA ILE A 76 -3.10 -9.67 3.17
C ILE A 76 -3.32 -11.18 3.23
N ASP A 77 -2.32 -11.93 2.80
CA ASP A 77 -2.33 -13.39 2.81
C ASP A 77 -1.56 -13.87 4.06
N SER A 78 -2.22 -14.68 4.90
CA SER A 78 -1.64 -15.23 6.13
C SER A 78 -2.35 -16.52 6.56
N ASP A 79 -1.74 -17.28 7.48
CA ASP A 79 -2.36 -18.48 8.08
C ASP A 79 -3.52 -18.13 9.04
N HIS A 80 -3.73 -16.85 9.33
CA HIS A 80 -4.76 -16.35 10.23
C HIS A 80 -6.00 -15.90 9.45
N ASN A 81 -7.17 -16.40 9.86
CA ASN A 81 -8.42 -16.20 9.11
C ASN A 81 -9.32 -15.09 9.69
N SER A 82 -8.75 -14.05 10.32
CA SER A 82 -9.50 -12.96 10.98
C SER A 82 -9.37 -11.62 10.23
N PRO A 83 -10.37 -11.23 9.42
CA PRO A 83 -10.34 -9.98 8.66
C PRO A 83 -10.24 -8.72 9.53
N GLU A 84 -10.76 -8.75 10.75
CA GLU A 84 -10.72 -7.59 11.67
C GLU A 84 -9.29 -7.25 12.08
N ILE A 85 -8.48 -8.28 12.32
CA ILE A 85 -7.08 -8.12 12.69
C ILE A 85 -6.28 -7.58 11.50
N LEU A 86 -6.55 -8.11 10.30
CA LEU A 86 -5.86 -7.70 9.08
C LEU A 86 -6.17 -6.24 8.67
N LYS A 87 -7.32 -5.69 9.08
CA LYS A 87 -7.67 -4.27 8.85
C LYS A 87 -6.84 -3.28 9.65
N GLN A 88 -6.04 -3.74 10.61
CA GLN A 88 -5.16 -2.86 11.39
C GLN A 88 -3.95 -2.39 10.59
N PHE A 89 -3.58 -3.11 9.53
CA PHE A 89 -2.54 -2.66 8.62
C PHE A 89 -3.05 -1.53 7.74
N SER A 90 -2.19 -0.57 7.47
CA SER A 90 -2.44 0.50 6.50
C SER A 90 -1.26 0.65 5.55
N ALA A 91 -1.50 1.21 4.36
CA ALA A 91 -0.43 1.66 3.48
C ALA A 91 -0.53 3.19 3.39
N VAL A 92 0.57 3.87 3.66
CA VAL A 92 0.67 5.33 3.60
C VAL A 92 1.57 5.76 2.43
N GLN A 93 2.01 7.02 2.45
CA GLN A 93 2.82 7.61 1.38
C GLN A 93 4.00 6.71 1.00
N LYS A 94 4.30 6.66 -0.32
CA LYS A 94 5.32 5.78 -0.91
C LYS A 94 5.14 4.30 -0.58
N GLY A 95 3.90 3.87 -0.32
CA GLY A 95 3.59 2.48 -0.02
C GLY A 95 4.14 1.98 1.30
N ILE A 96 4.54 2.84 2.24
CA ILE A 96 4.98 2.35 3.54
C ILE A 96 3.80 1.63 4.20
N VAL A 97 3.96 0.33 4.46
CA VAL A 97 3.04 -0.44 5.31
C VAL A 97 3.28 -0.03 6.76
N GLU A 98 2.20 0.33 7.45
CA GLU A 98 2.20 0.65 8.86
C GLU A 98 1.31 -0.30 9.67
N LEU A 99 1.65 -0.43 10.95
CA LEU A 99 0.84 -1.13 11.94
C LEU A 99 0.90 -0.36 13.28
N PRO A 100 -0.23 -0.05 13.93
CA PRO A 100 -0.24 0.68 15.21
C PRO A 100 0.61 0.01 16.28
N TRP A 101 1.24 0.76 17.17
CA TRP A 101 2.10 0.20 18.22
C TRP A 101 1.37 -0.76 19.17
N ASN A 102 0.06 -0.57 19.37
CA ASN A 102 -0.82 -1.34 20.25
C ASN A 102 -1.69 -2.36 19.48
N HIS A 103 -1.20 -2.81 18.32
CA HIS A 103 -1.93 -3.77 17.50
C HIS A 103 -2.20 -5.09 18.24
N THR A 104 -3.20 -5.83 17.77
CA THR A 104 -3.53 -7.18 18.27
C THR A 104 -3.25 -8.29 17.26
N VAL A 105 -2.50 -7.96 16.20
CA VAL A 105 -2.07 -8.93 15.19
C VAL A 105 -1.24 -10.05 15.83
N PRO A 106 -1.64 -11.33 15.67
CA PRO A 106 -0.91 -12.45 16.25
C PRO A 106 0.43 -12.65 15.56
N GLN A 107 1.31 -13.37 16.23
CA GLN A 107 2.59 -13.77 15.65
C GLN A 107 2.36 -14.60 14.38
N GLY A 108 3.19 -14.37 13.36
CA GLY A 108 3.01 -14.99 12.06
C GLY A 108 3.64 -14.20 10.92
N LYS A 109 3.41 -14.68 9.70
CA LYS A 109 3.89 -14.06 8.47
C LYS A 109 2.71 -13.57 7.66
N TYR A 110 2.80 -12.34 7.19
CA TYR A 110 1.76 -11.64 6.46
C TYR A 110 2.33 -11.14 5.14
N ALA A 111 1.91 -11.73 4.03
CA ALA A 111 2.28 -11.27 2.70
C ALA A 111 1.29 -10.19 2.26
N ILE A 112 1.79 -8.97 2.04
CA ILE A 112 0.94 -7.80 1.76
C ILE A 112 0.98 -7.48 0.27
N SER A 113 -0.21 -7.47 -0.33
CA SER A 113 -0.44 -7.05 -1.71
C SER A 113 -0.97 -5.62 -1.72
N LEU A 114 -0.48 -4.80 -2.66
CA LEU A 114 -0.77 -3.38 -2.70
C LEU A 114 -1.45 -3.00 -4.00
N ARG A 115 -2.42 -2.10 -3.89
CA ARG A 115 -2.98 -1.37 -5.01
C ARG A 115 -2.32 0.00 -5.10
N ILE A 116 -1.76 0.29 -6.26
CA ILE A 116 -1.15 1.57 -6.62
C ILE A 116 -2.01 2.19 -7.71
N SER A 117 -2.44 3.43 -7.49
CA SER A 117 -3.30 4.11 -8.45
C SER A 117 -2.96 5.59 -8.59
N ASN A 118 -3.27 6.14 -9.75
CA ASN A 118 -3.34 7.58 -9.98
C ASN A 118 -4.46 7.86 -10.99
N GLU A 119 -4.55 9.09 -11.48
CA GLU A 119 -5.62 9.47 -12.40
C GLU A 119 -5.70 8.55 -13.62
N GLY A 120 -6.79 7.77 -13.68
CA GLY A 120 -7.05 6.81 -14.75
C GLY A 120 -6.31 5.46 -14.65
N TYR A 121 -5.25 5.30 -13.85
CA TYR A 121 -4.51 4.03 -13.77
C TYR A 121 -4.62 3.39 -12.38
N SER A 122 -4.71 2.06 -12.35
CA SER A 122 -4.74 1.27 -11.13
C SER A 122 -4.11 -0.08 -11.40
N VAL A 123 -3.12 -0.45 -10.59
CA VAL A 123 -2.41 -1.72 -10.68
C VAL A 123 -2.38 -2.36 -9.30
N VAL A 124 -2.67 -3.65 -9.25
CA VAL A 124 -2.45 -4.47 -8.05
C VAL A 124 -1.12 -5.18 -8.22
N LEU A 125 -0.28 -5.10 -7.20
CA LEU A 125 0.96 -5.85 -7.09
C LEU A 125 0.84 -6.82 -5.92
N ASP A 126 0.94 -8.11 -6.22
CA ASP A 126 0.73 -9.17 -5.25
C ASP A 126 2.00 -9.47 -4.44
N SER A 127 1.81 -9.77 -3.14
CA SER A 127 2.87 -10.25 -2.23
C SER A 127 4.16 -9.43 -2.27
N MET A 128 4.04 -8.10 -2.19
CA MET A 128 5.15 -7.18 -2.37
C MET A 128 6.11 -7.10 -1.18
N ILE A 129 5.59 -7.27 0.03
CA ILE A 129 6.38 -7.26 1.27
C ILE A 129 5.86 -8.32 2.24
N MET A 130 6.78 -8.97 2.94
CA MET A 130 6.48 -9.87 4.05
C MET A 130 6.65 -9.16 5.39
N VAL A 131 5.56 -8.98 6.11
CA VAL A 131 5.61 -8.53 7.51
C VAL A 131 5.65 -9.75 8.42
N ILE A 132 6.67 -9.83 9.26
CA ILE A 132 6.86 -10.89 10.26
C ILE A 132 6.50 -10.29 11.62
N ILE A 133 5.53 -10.90 12.29
CA ILE A 133 5.13 -10.53 13.63
C ILE A 133 5.75 -11.52 14.62
N GLU A 134 6.56 -11.02 15.57
CA GLU A 134 7.28 -11.82 16.59
C GLU A 134 7.10 -11.32 18.03
#